data_AF-A0A1C0TTW4-F1
#
_entry.id   AF-A0A1C0TTW4-F1
#
_cell.length_a   1.000
_cell.length_b   1.000
_cell.length_c   1.000
_cell.angle_alpha   90.00
_cell.angle_beta   90.00
_cell.angle_gamma   90.00
#
_symmetry.space_group_name_H-M   'P 1'
#
loop_
_entity.id
_entity.type
_entity.pdbx_description
1 polymer ?
#
loop_
_entity_poly.entity_id
_entity_poly.type
_entity_poly.pdbx_seq_one_letter_code
_entity_poly.pdbx_strand_id
1 'polypeptide(L)'
;MRGSCHCGNVKIELAVKVDLVTSCNCSLCHRYGAIWGYFTLDEVKVENITGRIDSYKHGDEYLDFHHCAQCGCVTHYTPREKAQSDRMAVNLRMFEKSLLDDVAIRYFDGADTWEFKTQSADRYFI
;
A
#
# COMPACT_ATOMS: atom_id res chain seq x y z
N MET A 1 4.44 -4.65 13.67
CA MET A 1 4.19 -3.19 13.68
C MET A 1 2.71 -2.90 13.56
N ARG A 2 2.23 -1.75 14.03
CA ARG A 2 0.79 -1.39 14.03
C ARG A 2 0.55 -0.07 13.32
N GLY A 3 -0.53 -0.03 12.54
CA GLY A 3 -1.00 1.15 11.84
C GLY A 3 -2.53 1.19 11.81
N SER A 4 -3.08 2.31 11.36
CA SER A 4 -4.52 2.46 11.18
C SER A 4 -4.87 3.47 10.10
N CYS A 5 -6.08 3.39 9.57
CA CYS A 5 -6.65 4.49 8.81
C CYS A 5 -6.80 5.76 9.68
N HIS A 6 -7.09 6.91 9.07
CA HIS A 6 -7.15 8.18 9.79
C HIS A 6 -8.15 8.20 10.96
N CYS A 7 -9.34 7.59 10.78
CA CYS A 7 -10.34 7.52 11.84
C CYS A 7 -10.11 6.37 12.85
N GLY A 8 -9.05 5.56 12.69
CA GLY A 8 -8.73 4.44 13.57
C GLY A 8 -9.60 3.19 13.39
N ASN A 9 -10.55 3.24 12.47
CA ASN A 9 -11.55 2.18 12.29
C ASN A 9 -10.97 0.90 11.64
N VAL A 10 -10.06 1.06 10.68
CA VAL A 10 -9.30 -0.04 10.10
C VAL A 10 -7.95 -0.07 10.79
N LYS A 11 -7.64 -1.17 11.49
CA LYS A 11 -6.35 -1.42 12.13
C LYS A 11 -5.58 -2.47 11.34
N ILE A 12 -4.27 -2.28 11.26
CA ILE A 12 -3.37 -3.15 10.52
C ILE A 12 -2.24 -3.56 11.46
N GLU A 13 -2.00 -4.86 11.57
CA GLU A 13 -0.82 -5.42 12.23
C GLU A 13 0.04 -6.15 11.20
N LEU A 14 1.34 -5.87 11.24
CA LEU A 14 2.35 -6.52 10.39
C LEU A 14 3.27 -7.38 11.27
N ALA A 15 3.49 -8.63 10.89
CA ALA A 15 4.38 -9.53 11.62
C ALA A 15 5.88 -9.16 11.47
N VAL A 16 6.25 -8.58 10.33
CA VAL A 16 7.63 -8.31 9.94
C VAL A 16 7.89 -6.81 9.72
N LYS A 17 9.16 -6.39 9.86
CA LYS A 17 9.62 -5.06 9.44
C LYS A 17 9.77 -5.05 7.91
N VAL A 18 9.53 -3.90 7.29
CA VAL A 18 9.78 -3.67 5.86
C VAL A 18 11.01 -2.80 5.72
N ASP A 19 11.99 -3.23 4.92
CA ASP A 19 13.19 -2.45 4.64
C ASP A 19 13.14 -1.77 3.25
N LEU A 20 12.29 -2.27 2.36
CA LEU A 20 12.14 -1.77 0.98
C LEU A 20 10.66 -1.63 0.62
N VAL A 21 10.27 -0.42 0.24
CA VAL A 21 8.90 -0.06 -0.15
C VAL A 21 8.86 0.49 -1.57
N THR A 22 7.71 0.40 -2.24
CA THR A 22 7.54 0.92 -3.60
C THR A 22 6.63 2.15 -3.61
N SER A 23 7.09 3.20 -4.30
CA SER A 23 6.23 4.30 -4.76
C SER A 23 5.99 4.13 -6.26
N CYS A 24 4.73 3.90 -6.64
CA CYS A 24 4.32 3.70 -8.03
C CYS A 24 3.59 4.94 -8.56
N ASN A 25 3.89 5.34 -9.79
CA ASN A 25 3.27 6.51 -10.45
C ASN A 25 2.12 6.16 -11.40
N CYS A 26 1.64 4.91 -11.46
CA CYS A 26 0.48 4.59 -12.31
C CYS A 26 -0.73 5.44 -11.95
N SER A 27 -1.69 5.56 -12.86
CA SER A 27 -2.86 6.44 -12.71
C SER A 27 -3.58 6.28 -11.36
N LEU A 28 -3.65 5.06 -10.83
CA LEU A 28 -4.27 4.75 -9.54
C LEU A 28 -3.33 5.09 -8.36
N CYS A 29 -2.10 4.56 -8.36
CA CYS A 29 -1.16 4.70 -7.24
C CYS A 29 -0.75 6.15 -7.01
N HIS A 30 -0.58 6.93 -8.08
CA HIS A 30 -0.31 8.36 -7.99
C HIS A 30 -1.42 9.11 -7.25
N ARG A 31 -2.70 8.79 -7.53
CA ARG A 31 -3.87 9.40 -6.86
C ARG A 31 -4.02 8.96 -5.41
N TYR A 32 -3.68 7.72 -5.11
CA TYR A 32 -3.68 7.23 -3.72
C TYR A 32 -2.53 7.77 -2.89
N GLY A 33 -1.46 8.27 -3.53
CA GLY A 33 -0.25 8.74 -2.84
C GLY A 33 0.40 7.66 -1.98
N ALA A 34 0.17 6.39 -2.31
CA ALA A 34 0.51 5.26 -1.45
C ALA A 34 2.00 4.92 -1.51
N ILE A 35 2.51 4.44 -0.37
CA ILE A 35 3.84 3.84 -0.26
C ILE A 35 3.64 2.37 0.11
N TRP A 36 3.89 1.47 -0.83
CA TRP A 36 3.52 0.07 -0.72
C TRP A 36 4.64 -0.78 -0.12
N GLY A 37 4.37 -1.41 1.02
CA GLY A 37 5.15 -2.54 1.53
C GLY A 37 4.46 -3.85 1.14
N TYR A 38 5.24 -4.86 0.76
CA TYR A 38 4.73 -6.11 0.20
C TYR A 38 4.88 -7.25 1.20
N PHE A 39 3.84 -8.07 1.31
CA PHE A 39 3.73 -9.14 2.31
C PHE A 39 2.98 -10.33 1.71
N THR A 40 3.07 -11.50 2.34
CA THR A 40 2.10 -12.58 2.15
C THR A 40 0.83 -12.31 2.96
N LEU A 41 -0.27 -13.00 2.64
CA LEU A 41 -1.56 -12.81 3.32
C LEU A 41 -1.51 -13.13 4.84
N ASP A 42 -0.65 -14.06 5.26
CA ASP A 42 -0.49 -14.47 6.66
C ASP A 42 0.41 -13.54 7.48
N GLU A 43 1.20 -12.70 6.84
CA GLU A 43 2.04 -11.68 7.50
C GLU A 43 1.27 -10.42 7.91
N VAL A 44 0.02 -10.27 7.46
CA VAL A 44 -0.80 -9.08 7.66
C VAL A 44 -2.13 -9.43 8.32
N LYS A 45 -2.41 -8.80 9.46
CA LYS A 45 -3.72 -8.84 10.10
C LYS A 45 -4.44 -7.51 9.86
N VAL A 46 -5.62 -7.57 9.26
CA VAL A 46 -6.51 -6.41 9.10
C VAL A 46 -7.74 -6.60 9.96
N GLU A 47 -7.99 -5.66 10.85
CA GLU A 47 -9.18 -5.62 11.70
C GLU A 47 -10.03 -4.40 11.38
N ASN A 48 -11.34 -4.60 11.32
CA ASN A 48 -12.31 -3.52 11.19
C ASN A 48 -13.10 -3.40 12.49
N ILE A 49 -12.99 -2.27 13.18
CA ILE A 49 -13.58 -2.08 14.50
C ILE A 49 -15.08 -1.77 14.40
N THR A 50 -15.49 -0.97 13.42
CA THR A 50 -16.88 -0.54 13.17
C THR A 50 -17.13 -0.34 11.67
N GLY A 51 -18.38 -0.31 11.19
CA GLY A 51 -18.66 -0.03 9.77
C GLY A 51 -18.10 -1.08 8.80
N ARG A 52 -17.54 -0.66 7.65
CA ARG A 52 -17.09 -1.55 6.56
C ARG A 52 -15.74 -1.11 5.95
N ILE A 53 -15.03 -2.07 5.38
CA ILE A 53 -13.91 -1.87 4.47
C ILE A 53 -14.45 -2.08 3.06
N ASP A 54 -14.27 -1.08 2.20
CA ASP A 54 -14.70 -1.14 0.81
C ASP A 54 -13.51 -1.36 -0.11
N SER A 55 -13.74 -1.99 -1.25
CA SER A 55 -12.71 -2.20 -2.26
C SER A 55 -13.06 -1.54 -3.59
N TYR A 56 -12.01 -1.14 -4.30
CA TYR A 56 -12.09 -0.68 -5.69
C TYR A 56 -11.13 -1.51 -6.53
N LYS A 57 -11.55 -1.83 -7.75
CA LYS A 57 -10.75 -2.59 -8.73
C LYS A 57 -10.76 -1.86 -10.07
N HIS A 58 -9.67 -2.01 -10.81
CA HIS A 58 -9.45 -1.31 -12.07
C HIS A 58 -8.57 -2.14 -13.01
N GLY A 59 -8.54 -1.76 -14.28
CA GLY A 59 -7.73 -2.40 -15.32
C GLY A 59 -8.11 -3.86 -15.46
N ASP A 60 -7.11 -4.73 -15.41
CA ASP A 60 -7.32 -6.17 -15.48
C ASP A 60 -8.08 -6.73 -14.25
N GLU A 61 -8.35 -5.96 -13.19
CA GLU A 61 -9.00 -6.46 -11.98
C GLU A 61 -8.25 -7.61 -11.28
N TYR A 62 -6.91 -7.62 -11.34
CA TYR A 62 -6.09 -8.58 -10.58
C TYR A 62 -6.05 -8.27 -9.06
N LEU A 63 -6.32 -7.03 -8.68
CA LEU A 63 -6.19 -6.55 -7.31
C LEU A 63 -7.47 -5.87 -6.84
N ASP A 64 -7.79 -6.05 -5.56
CA ASP A 64 -8.78 -5.27 -4.83
C ASP A 64 -8.07 -4.25 -3.94
N PHE A 65 -8.27 -2.95 -4.19
CA PHE A 65 -7.71 -1.86 -3.39
C PHE A 65 -8.69 -1.47 -2.28
N HIS A 66 -8.33 -1.78 -1.04
CA HIS A 66 -9.18 -1.64 0.14
C HIS A 66 -9.02 -0.27 0.79
N HIS A 67 -10.14 0.37 1.11
CA HIS A 67 -10.20 1.66 1.77
C HIS A 67 -11.25 1.67 2.89
N CYS A 68 -11.01 2.52 3.88
CA CYS A 68 -11.96 2.74 4.95
C CYS A 68 -13.18 3.48 4.40
N ALA A 69 -14.38 2.90 4.53
CA ALA A 69 -15.61 3.53 4.04
C ALA A 69 -15.96 4.85 4.76
N GLN A 70 -15.36 5.10 5.93
CA GLN A 70 -15.63 6.30 6.73
C GLN A 70 -14.70 7.47 6.39
N CYS A 71 -13.38 7.23 6.29
CA CYS A 71 -12.39 8.30 6.04
C CYS A 71 -11.76 8.26 4.65
N GLY A 72 -12.05 7.24 3.84
CA GLY A 72 -11.53 7.10 2.48
C GLY A 72 -10.06 6.68 2.38
N CYS A 73 -9.31 6.58 3.49
CA CYS A 73 -7.92 6.16 3.44
C CYS A 73 -7.78 4.77 2.80
N VAL A 74 -6.97 4.68 1.74
CA VAL A 74 -6.57 3.41 1.13
C VAL A 74 -5.52 2.75 2.00
N THR A 75 -5.84 1.56 2.49
CA THR A 75 -5.08 0.88 3.53
C THR A 75 -4.18 -0.22 2.98
N HIS A 76 -4.71 -1.04 2.07
CA HIS A 76 -3.99 -2.17 1.50
C HIS A 76 -4.64 -2.57 0.17
N TYR A 77 -3.98 -3.43 -0.60
CA TYR A 77 -4.62 -4.17 -1.67
C TYR A 77 -4.36 -5.66 -1.51
N THR A 78 -5.30 -6.50 -1.95
CA THR A 78 -5.14 -7.96 -1.97
C THR A 78 -5.22 -8.50 -3.39
N PRO A 79 -4.53 -9.61 -3.70
CA PRO A 79 -4.70 -10.31 -4.96
C PRO A 79 -6.09 -10.94 -5.03
N ARG A 80 -6.67 -10.98 -6.22
CA ARG A 80 -7.86 -11.78 -6.52
C ARG A 80 -7.45 -13.17 -7.00
N GLU A 81 -8.37 -14.13 -6.99
CA GLU A 81 -8.13 -15.51 -7.42
C GLU A 81 -7.41 -15.61 -8.79
N LYS A 82 -7.83 -14.78 -9.77
CA LYS A 82 -7.23 -14.72 -11.10
C LYS A 82 -5.75 -14.33 -11.12
N ALA A 83 -5.25 -13.66 -10.08
CA ALA A 83 -3.85 -13.28 -9.98
C ALA A 83 -2.93 -14.46 -9.62
N GLN A 84 -3.50 -15.57 -9.12
CA GLN A 84 -2.75 -16.77 -8.70
C GLN A 84 -1.53 -16.41 -7.82
N SER A 85 -1.74 -15.49 -6.88
CA SER A 85 -0.71 -14.90 -6.03
C SER A 85 -1.26 -14.74 -4.62
N ASP A 86 -0.40 -14.91 -3.62
CA ASP A 86 -0.65 -14.65 -2.21
C ASP A 86 -0.03 -13.33 -1.73
N ARG A 87 0.57 -12.56 -2.66
CA ARG A 87 1.22 -11.29 -2.32
C ARG A 87 0.21 -10.16 -2.26
N MET A 88 0.14 -9.52 -1.10
CA MET A 88 -0.61 -8.30 -0.87
C MET A 88 0.34 -7.13 -0.62
N ALA A 89 -0.21 -5.91 -0.59
CA ALA A 89 0.56 -4.77 -0.13
C ALA A 89 -0.23 -3.88 0.81
N VAL A 90 0.48 -3.27 1.74
CA VAL A 90 -0.05 -2.35 2.74
C VAL A 90 0.50 -0.95 2.46
N ASN A 91 -0.34 0.07 2.64
CA ASN A 91 0.06 1.46 2.52
C ASN A 91 0.74 1.91 3.82
N LEU A 92 2.06 2.09 3.79
CA LEU A 92 2.88 2.43 4.95
C LEU A 92 2.59 3.83 5.49
N ARG A 93 1.86 4.67 4.74
CA ARG A 93 1.33 5.95 5.24
C ARG A 93 0.27 5.80 6.35
N MET A 94 -0.23 4.59 6.60
CA MET A 94 -1.14 4.29 7.71
C MET A 94 -0.40 4.04 9.04
N PHE A 95 0.93 4.10 9.04
CA PHE A 95 1.77 3.88 10.21
C PHE A 95 2.39 5.21 10.65
N GLU A 96 3.10 5.18 11.79
CA GLU A 96 3.86 6.34 12.27
C GLU A 96 4.79 6.88 11.17
N LYS A 97 4.82 8.21 11.02
CA LYS A 97 5.57 8.86 9.92
C LYS A 97 7.06 8.51 9.94
N SER A 98 7.64 8.41 11.14
CA SER A 98 9.06 8.09 11.35
C SER A 98 9.45 6.72 10.80
N LEU A 99 8.48 5.82 10.57
CA LEU A 99 8.75 4.56 9.91
C LEU A 99 9.36 4.76 8.51
N LEU A 100 8.95 5.82 7.79
CA LEU A 100 9.44 6.08 6.45
C LEU A 100 10.86 6.66 6.42
N ASP A 101 11.38 7.12 7.56
CA ASP A 101 12.74 7.65 7.66
C ASP A 101 13.79 6.52 7.60
N ASP A 102 13.39 5.30 7.97
CA ASP A 102 14.27 4.12 8.08
C ASP A 102 14.10 3.10 6.95
N VAL A 103 13.30 3.38 5.92
CA VAL A 103 13.03 2.43 4.81
C VAL A 103 13.49 2.96 3.46
N ALA A 104 14.07 2.08 2.65
CA ALA A 104 14.42 2.42 1.29
C ALA A 104 13.17 2.50 0.41
N ILE A 105 12.96 3.61 -0.28
CA ILE A 105 11.87 3.76 -1.24
C ILE A 105 12.41 3.50 -2.65
N ARG A 106 11.90 2.49 -3.35
CA ARG A 106 12.13 2.34 -4.80
C ARG A 106 10.97 2.92 -5.59
N TYR A 107 11.27 3.54 -6.72
CA TYR A 107 10.26 4.15 -7.58
C TYR A 107 9.96 3.24 -8.75
N PHE A 108 8.68 2.98 -9.00
CA PHE A 108 8.22 2.14 -10.09
C PHE A 108 7.42 2.97 -11.09
N ASP A 109 7.78 2.86 -12.35
CA ASP A 109 7.13 3.55 -13.46
C ASP A 109 5.93 2.78 -14.01
N GLY A 110 4.89 2.63 -13.20
CA GLY A 110 3.67 1.93 -13.61
C GLY A 110 2.78 2.71 -14.60
N ALA A 111 3.17 3.92 -15.00
CA ALA A 111 2.46 4.71 -16.00
C ALA A 111 2.89 4.39 -17.44
N ASP A 112 4.19 4.23 -17.67
CA ASP A 112 4.77 4.20 -19.02
C ASP A 112 5.63 2.95 -19.25
N THR A 113 6.78 2.84 -18.57
CA THR A 113 7.79 1.82 -18.90
C THR A 113 7.60 0.47 -18.20
N TRP A 114 6.86 0.43 -17.09
CA TRP A 114 6.73 -0.75 -16.24
C TRP A 114 8.05 -1.24 -15.62
N GLU A 115 8.99 -0.31 -15.40
CA GLU A 115 10.31 -0.59 -14.84
C GLU A 115 10.54 0.15 -13.51
N PHE A 116 11.47 -0.36 -12.71
CA PHE A 116 11.96 0.39 -11.55
C PHE A 116 12.92 1.48 -12.03
N LYS A 117 12.68 2.73 -11.60
CA LYS A 117 13.57 3.85 -11.89
C LYS A 117 14.82 3.75 -11.02
N THR A 118 15.99 3.95 -11.63
CA THR A 118 17.20 4.28 -10.90
C THR A 118 16.99 5.64 -10.24
N GLN A 119 17.14 5.72 -8.92
CA GLN A 119 17.11 7.02 -8.25
C GLN A 119 18.30 7.83 -8.75
N SER A 120 18.06 8.94 -9.46
CA SER A 120 19.06 10.00 -9.56
C SER A 120 19.08 10.76 -8.24
N ALA A 121 20.26 11.13 -7.76
CA ALA A 121 20.47 11.76 -6.45
C ALA A 121 19.76 13.12 -6.25
N ASP A 122 19.05 13.62 -7.26
CA ASP A 122 18.61 15.01 -7.36
C ASP A 122 17.12 15.26 -7.05
N ARG A 123 16.38 14.29 -6.51
CA ARG A 123 14.95 14.50 -6.18
C ARG A 123 14.65 14.25 -4.72
N TYR A 124 15.10 15.21 -3.90
CA TYR A 124 14.53 15.47 -2.58
C TYR A 124 13.08 15.98 -2.74
N PHE A 125 12.15 15.26 -2.10
CA PHE A 125 10.92 15.70 -1.43
C PHE A 125 10.14 16.90 -2.04
N ILE A 126 8.93 16.61 -2.53
CA ILE A 126 7.79 17.52 -2.38
C ILE A 126 6.78 16.83 -1.46
#